data_AF-A0A2V8CVU9-F1
#
_entry.id   AF-A0A2V8CVU9-F1
#
_cell.length_a   1.000
_cell.length_b   1.000
_cell.length_c   1.000
_cell.angle_alpha   90.00
_cell.angle_beta   90.00
_cell.angle_gamma   90.00
#
_symmetry.space_group_name_H-M   'P 1'
#
loop_
_entity.id
_entity.type
_entity.pdbx_description
1 polymer ?
#
loop_
_entity_poly.entity_id
_entity_poly.type
_entity_poly.pdbx_seq_one_letter_code
_entity_poly.pdbx_strand_id
1 'polypeptide(L)'
;MFSTSDTIGAIATPPGRGGIGVIRLSGPDACSIGRRLITHRGELEPRRATFTRTQAVDQVVATYFPSPHSYTGEDVLELSAHGSPVVLRTIVEKATSCGARPAEPGEFTFRAFL
;
A
#
# COMPACT_ATOMS: atom_id res chain seq x y z
N MET A 1 11.53 17.44 5.81
CA MET A 1 12.57 16.45 6.12
C MET A 1 11.86 15.14 6.29
N PHE A 2 12.25 14.09 5.56
CA PHE A 2 11.57 12.80 5.60
C PHE A 2 11.64 12.22 7.02
N SER A 3 10.49 11.89 7.60
CA SER A 3 10.44 11.09 8.81
C SER A 3 10.46 9.62 8.41
N THR A 4 11.31 8.79 9.02
CA THR A 4 11.31 7.33 8.80
C THR A 4 10.45 6.59 9.82
N SER A 5 9.83 7.31 10.76
CA SER A 5 8.96 6.73 11.78
C SER A 5 7.48 6.69 11.38
N ASP A 6 7.12 7.25 10.22
CA ASP A 6 5.74 7.25 9.72
C ASP A 6 5.54 6.22 8.60
N THR A 7 4.28 5.87 8.36
CA THR A 7 3.88 5.06 7.21
C THR A 7 3.43 5.94 6.07
N ILE A 8 4.01 5.73 4.89
CA ILE A 8 3.66 6.44 3.67
C ILE A 8 2.82 5.59 2.73
N GLY A 9 1.98 6.23 1.94
CA GLY A 9 1.14 5.59 0.93
C GLY A 9 1.04 6.38 -0.36
N ALA A 10 1.06 5.70 -1.51
CA ALA A 10 0.82 6.32 -2.81
C ALA A 10 0.37 5.31 -3.87
N ILE A 11 -0.14 5.84 -4.99
CA ILE A 11 -0.32 5.07 -6.23
C ILE A 11 1.05 4.89 -6.88
N ALA A 12 1.47 3.64 -7.08
CA ALA A 12 2.78 3.27 -7.63
C ALA A 12 2.78 3.08 -9.16
N THR A 13 1.60 3.05 -9.79
CA THR A 13 1.43 2.96 -11.24
C THR A 13 1.25 4.34 -11.89
N PRO A 14 1.57 4.50 -13.20
CA PRO A 14 1.32 5.74 -13.93
C PRO A 14 -0.14 6.22 -13.84
N PRO A 15 -0.38 7.53 -13.92
CA PRO A 15 -1.74 8.08 -13.91
C PRO A 15 -2.51 7.69 -15.18
N GLY A 16 -3.82 7.51 -15.04
CA GLY A 16 -4.71 7.19 -16.16
C GLY A 16 -5.58 5.96 -15.89
N ARG A 17 -6.32 5.54 -16.91
CA ARG A 17 -7.11 4.30 -16.85
C ARG A 17 -6.25 3.13 -17.32
N GLY A 18 -6.24 2.05 -16.55
CA GLY A 18 -5.54 0.81 -16.87
C GLY A 18 -6.28 -0.42 -16.37
N GLY A 19 -5.82 -1.61 -16.77
CA GLY A 19 -6.38 -2.87 -16.22
C GLY A 19 -6.09 -3.02 -14.73
N ILE A 20 -4.91 -2.58 -14.28
CA ILE A 20 -4.45 -2.66 -12.90
C ILE A 20 -3.88 -1.31 -12.47
N GLY A 21 -4.10 -0.96 -11.21
CA GLY A 21 -3.35 0.07 -10.50
C GLY A 21 -2.85 -0.46 -9.17
N VAL A 22 -1.65 -0.06 -8.77
CA VAL A 22 -1.03 -0.54 -7.53
C VAL A 22 -0.99 0.60 -6.51
N ILE A 23 -1.51 0.35 -5.31
CA ILE A 23 -1.28 1.21 -4.15
C ILE A 23 -0.18 0.56 -3.31
N ARG A 24 0.82 1.33 -2.91
CA ARG A 24 1.92 0.88 -2.04
C ARG A 24 1.88 1.62 -0.72
N LEU A 25 1.95 0.89 0.39
CA LEU A 25 2.19 1.39 1.74
C LEU A 25 3.59 0.95 2.20
N SER A 26 4.35 1.82 2.87
CA SER A 26 5.67 1.50 3.45
C SER A 26 5.83 2.16 4.81
N GLY A 27 6.36 1.42 5.79
CA GLY A 27 6.67 1.91 7.13
C GLY A 27 6.09 1.02 8.23
N PRO A 28 6.27 1.39 9.52
CA PRO A 28 5.98 0.52 10.66
C PRO A 28 4.51 0.07 10.78
N ASP A 29 3.57 0.87 10.28
CA ASP A 29 2.14 0.57 10.30
C ASP A 29 1.59 0.07 8.95
N ALA A 30 2.43 -0.23 7.95
CA ALA A 30 1.97 -0.60 6.61
C ALA A 30 1.04 -1.82 6.62
N CYS A 31 1.39 -2.88 7.37
CA CYS A 31 0.55 -4.06 7.51
C CYS A 31 -0.72 -3.75 8.32
N SER A 32 -0.61 -3.01 9.43
CA SER A 32 -1.72 -2.73 10.33
C SER A 32 -2.79 -1.85 9.65
N ILE A 33 -2.38 -0.80 8.93
CA ILE A 33 -3.24 0.06 8.12
C ILE A 33 -3.85 -0.76 6.99
N GLY A 34 -3.03 -1.49 6.25
CA GLY A 34 -3.45 -2.31 5.14
C GLY A 34 -4.54 -3.34 5.48
N ARG A 35 -4.41 -3.99 6.64
CA ARG A 35 -5.43 -4.93 7.16
C ARG A 35 -6.76 -4.25 7.47
N ARG A 36 -6.78 -2.96 7.83
CA ARG A 36 -8.02 -2.19 8.00
C ARG A 36 -8.68 -1.87 6.66
N LEU A 37 -7.91 -1.76 5.58
CA LEU A 37 -8.44 -1.47 4.24
C LEU A 37 -9.13 -2.66 3.60
N ILE A 38 -8.74 -3.89 3.95
CA ILE A 38 -9.22 -5.14 3.35
C ILE A 38 -10.15 -5.93 4.26
N THR A 39 -10.97 -6.80 3.69
CA THR A 39 -11.91 -7.67 4.42
C THR A 39 -11.29 -8.98 4.88
N HIS A 40 -10.02 -9.23 4.57
CA HIS A 40 -9.32 -10.46 4.93
C HIS A 40 -9.07 -10.51 6.44
N ARG A 41 -9.47 -11.60 7.09
CA ARG A 41 -9.39 -11.74 8.55
C ARG A 41 -8.14 -12.49 9.03
N GLY A 42 -7.47 -13.25 8.16
CA GLY A 42 -6.25 -13.97 8.49
C GLY A 42 -5.00 -13.07 8.51
N GLU A 43 -3.87 -13.68 8.85
CA GLU A 43 -2.56 -13.08 8.60
C GLU A 43 -2.25 -13.11 7.10
N LEU A 44 -1.65 -12.04 6.58
CA LEU A 44 -1.13 -12.05 5.23
C LEU A 44 0.20 -12.80 5.22
N GLU A 45 0.25 -13.91 4.50
CA GLU A 45 1.49 -14.66 4.33
C GLU A 45 2.51 -13.80 3.54
N PRO A 46 3.74 -13.64 4.05
CA PRO A 46 4.78 -12.87 3.37
C PRO A 46 4.97 -13.30 1.91
N ARG A 47 4.95 -12.32 0.99
CA ARG A 47 5.20 -12.47 -0.45
C ARG A 47 4.23 -13.40 -1.16
N ARG A 48 3.06 -13.68 -0.56
CA ARG A 48 1.99 -14.44 -1.18
C ARG A 48 0.85 -13.54 -1.60
N ALA A 49 0.47 -13.64 -2.87
CA ALA A 49 -0.70 -12.97 -3.40
C ALA A 49 -1.97 -13.47 -2.71
N THR A 50 -2.68 -12.57 -2.05
CA THR A 50 -3.93 -12.86 -1.34
C THR A 50 -5.08 -12.12 -2.00
N PHE A 51 -6.00 -12.85 -2.63
CA PHE A 51 -7.22 -12.27 -3.17
C PHE A 51 -8.16 -11.86 -2.03
N THR A 52 -8.63 -10.62 -2.06
CA THR A 52 -9.50 -10.04 -1.04
C THR A 52 -10.35 -8.92 -1.62
N ARG A 53 -11.15 -8.28 -0.78
CA ARG A 53 -11.87 -7.04 -1.09
C ARG A 53 -11.38 -5.93 -0.20
N THR A 54 -11.33 -4.72 -0.72
CA THR A 54 -11.31 -3.52 0.14
C THR A 54 -12.70 -3.28 0.70
N GLN A 55 -12.82 -2.55 1.81
CA GLN A 55 -14.12 -2.25 2.44
C GLN A 55 -15.07 -1.49 1.49
N ALA A 56 -15.85 -2.26 0.70
CA ALA A 56 -16.84 -1.81 -0.29
C ALA A 56 -16.32 -0.94 -1.45
N VAL A 57 -15.02 -1.02 -1.81
CA VAL A 57 -14.48 -0.24 -2.95
C VAL A 57 -14.14 -1.14 -4.14
N ASP A 58 -13.40 -2.23 -3.91
CA ASP A 58 -12.87 -3.04 -5.00
C ASP A 58 -12.49 -4.47 -4.58
N GLN A 59 -12.36 -5.37 -5.57
CA GLN A 59 -11.66 -6.64 -5.44
C GLN A 59 -10.17 -6.42 -5.75
N VAL A 60 -9.29 -6.86 -4.86
CA VAL A 60 -7.86 -6.58 -4.94
C VAL A 60 -7.03 -7.83 -4.68
N VAL A 61 -5.78 -7.80 -5.14
CA VAL A 61 -4.74 -8.74 -4.70
C VAL A 61 -3.81 -8.00 -3.74
N ALA A 62 -3.76 -8.45 -2.50
CA ALA A 62 -2.87 -7.92 -1.47
C ALA A 62 -1.59 -8.76 -1.40
N THR A 63 -0.43 -8.09 -1.36
CA THR A 63 0.88 -8.74 -1.19
C THR A 63 1.65 -8.02 -0.10
N TYR A 64 1.98 -8.76 0.97
CA TYR A 64 2.72 -8.23 2.12
C TYR A 64 4.21 -8.57 2.02
N PHE A 65 5.08 -7.60 2.27
CA PHE A 65 6.53 -7.74 2.28
C PHE A 65 7.05 -7.27 3.64
N PRO A 66 7.36 -8.19 4.58
CA PRO A 66 7.88 -7.80 5.87
C PRO A 66 9.33 -7.28 5.76
N SER A 67 9.67 -6.33 6.63
CA SER A 67 11.04 -5.89 6.88
C SER A 67 11.94 -7.08 7.27
N PRO A 68 13.23 -7.09 6.91
CA PRO A 68 13.94 -6.12 6.08
C PRO A 68 13.85 -6.39 4.57
N HIS A 69 13.04 -7.37 4.15
CA HIS A 69 13.11 -7.92 2.80
C HIS A 69 11.99 -7.40 1.90
N SER A 70 11.98 -6.09 1.73
CA SER A 70 11.03 -5.34 0.89
C SER A 70 11.79 -4.32 0.02
N TYR A 71 11.07 -3.59 -0.83
CA TYR A 71 11.68 -2.54 -1.67
C TYR A 71 12.35 -1.44 -0.84
N THR A 72 11.77 -1.07 0.30
CA THR A 72 12.25 0.05 1.14
C THR A 72 13.05 -0.40 2.35
N GLY A 73 13.18 -1.72 2.59
CA GLY A 73 13.73 -2.26 3.83
C GLY A 73 12.75 -2.24 5.03
N GLU A 74 11.59 -1.60 4.88
CA GLU A 74 10.53 -1.53 5.90
C GLU A 74 9.43 -2.58 5.65
N ASP A 75 8.44 -2.66 6.51
CA ASP A 75 7.20 -3.36 6.17
C ASP A 75 6.51 -2.64 5.01
N VAL A 76 6.15 -3.40 3.97
CA VAL A 76 5.47 -2.90 2.77
C VAL A 76 4.22 -3.73 2.51
N LEU A 77 3.11 -3.06 2.23
CA LEU A 77 1.92 -3.72 1.69
C LEU A 77 1.57 -3.11 0.33
N GLU A 78 1.40 -3.98 -0.66
CA GLU A 78 0.91 -3.61 -1.99
C GLU A 78 -0.51 -4.11 -2.20
N LEU A 79 -1.37 -3.25 -2.74
CA LEU A 79 -2.72 -3.58 -3.17
C LEU A 79 -2.83 -3.37 -4.69
N SER A 80 -2.91 -4.46 -5.43
CA SER A 80 -3.22 -4.45 -6.86
C SER A 80 -4.74 -4.42 -7.04
N ALA A 81 -5.26 -3.28 -7.45
CA ALA A 81 -6.68 -2.98 -7.66
C ALA A 81 -6.98 -2.76 -9.15
N HIS A 82 -8.25 -2.59 -9.51
CA HIS A 82 -8.61 -2.13 -10.85
C HIS A 82 -8.00 -0.74 -11.10
N GLY A 83 -7.45 -0.53 -12.29
CA GLY A 83 -6.77 0.72 -12.67
C GLY A 83 -7.71 1.90 -12.95
N SER A 84 -8.80 2.03 -12.18
CA SER A 84 -9.69 3.20 -12.19
C SER A 84 -9.11 4.29 -11.27
N PRO A 85 -8.83 5.51 -11.78
CA PRO A 85 -8.30 6.60 -10.95
C PRO A 85 -9.12 6.90 -9.69
N VAL A 86 -10.45 6.78 -9.78
CA VAL A 86 -11.36 7.01 -8.65
C VAL A 86 -11.19 5.93 -7.58
N VAL A 87 -11.07 4.66 -7.99
CA VAL A 87 -10.85 3.53 -7.07
C VAL A 87 -9.52 3.67 -6.35
N LEU A 88 -8.43 3.90 -7.10
CA LEU A 88 -7.08 4.02 -6.54
C LEU A 88 -6.99 5.19 -5.55
N ARG A 89 -7.55 6.35 -5.92
CA ARG A 89 -7.58 7.53 -5.04
C ARG A 89 -8.38 7.27 -3.77
N THR A 90 -9.55 6.62 -3.89
CA THR A 90 -10.38 6.26 -2.73
C THR A 90 -9.63 5.34 -1.77
N ILE A 91 -8.87 4.36 -2.28
CA ILE A 91 -8.06 3.47 -1.45
C ILE A 91 -6.96 4.23 -0.72
N VAL A 92 -6.27 5.15 -1.40
CA VAL A 92 -5.22 6.01 -0.80
C VAL A 92 -5.81 6.93 0.26
N GLU A 93 -6.94 7.58 -0.01
CA GLU A 93 -7.63 8.45 0.96
C GLU A 93 -8.04 7.67 2.22
N LYS A 94 -8.53 6.43 2.05
CA LYS A 94 -8.81 5.53 3.18
C LYS A 94 -7.54 5.16 3.95
N ALA A 95 -6.44 4.85 3.26
CA ALA A 95 -5.16 4.60 3.90
C ALA A 95 -4.70 5.80 4.73
N THR A 96 -4.86 7.01 4.19
CA THR A 96 -4.55 8.26 4.90
C THR A 96 -5.42 8.45 6.13
N SER A 97 -6.73 8.21 6.02
CA SER A 97 -7.63 8.26 7.18
C SER A 97 -7.30 7.23 8.26
N CYS A 98 -6.57 6.16 7.91
CA CYS A 98 -6.13 5.12 8.84
C CYS A 98 -4.74 5.39 9.45
N GLY A 99 -4.08 6.49 9.09
CA GLY A 99 -2.78 6.89 9.67
C GLY A 99 -1.62 6.95 8.69
N ALA A 100 -1.80 6.59 7.41
CA ALA A 100 -0.75 6.78 6.41
C ALA A 100 -0.63 8.27 6.03
N ARG A 101 0.57 8.72 5.67
CA ARG A 101 0.79 10.01 5.01
C ARG A 101 0.97 9.80 3.51
N PRO A 102 0.56 10.74 2.64
CA PRO A 102 0.98 10.71 1.24
C PRO A 102 2.51 10.69 1.11
N ALA A 103 3.04 9.76 0.32
CA ALA A 103 4.47 9.72 0.03
C ALA A 103 4.90 10.98 -0.76
N GLU A 104 6.06 11.52 -0.43
CA GLU A 104 6.72 12.57 -1.20
C GLU A 104 7.40 12.00 -2.47
N PRO A 105 7.69 12.83 -3.49
CA PRO A 105 8.37 12.38 -4.69
C PRO A 105 9.70 11.69 -4.40
N GLY A 106 9.83 10.43 -4.84
CA GLY A 106 11.03 9.62 -4.64
C GLY A 106 11.21 9.04 -3.23
N GLU A 107 10.28 9.27 -2.30
CA GLU A 107 10.44 8.90 -0.90
C GLU A 107 10.64 7.40 -0.67
N PHE A 108 9.95 6.53 -1.41
CA PHE A 108 10.17 5.07 -1.31
C PHE A 108 11.62 4.68 -1.65
N THR A 109 12.17 5.23 -2.73
CA THR A 109 13.55 4.95 -3.15
C THR A 109 14.55 5.58 -2.20
N PHE A 110 14.24 6.76 -1.67
CA PHE A 110 15.06 7.39 -0.64
C PHE A 110 15.15 6.52 0.62
N ARG A 111 14.03 5.96 1.11
CA ARG A 111 14.03 5.01 2.24
C ARG A 111 14.80 3.74 1.94
N ALA A 112 14.70 3.21 0.73
CA ALA A 112 15.47 2.03 0.30
C ALA A 112 16.99 2.25 0.32
N PHE A 113 17.44 3.50 0.22
CA PHE A 113 18.85 3.86 0.24
C PHE A 113 19.42 4.03 1.65
N LEU A 114 18.59 4.38 2.64
CA LEU A 114 18.98 4.58 4.04
C LEU A 114 19.26 3.26 4.75
#